data_AF-A0A0H3CTA9-F1
#
_entry.id   AF-A0A0H3CTA9-F1
#
_cell.length_a   1.000
_cell.length_b   1.000
_cell.length_c   1.000
_cell.angle_alpha   90.00
_cell.angle_beta   90.00
_cell.angle_gamma   90.00
#
_symmetry.space_group_name_H-M   'P 1'
#
loop_
_entity.id
_entity.type
_entity.pdbx_description
1 polymer ?
#
loop_
_entity_poly.entity_id
_entity_poly.type
_entity_poly.pdbx_seq_one_letter_code
_entity_poly.pdbx_strand_id
1 'polypeptide(L)'
;MLMQHIGVGYFGYYRATAYAMKHSLMPEIAKLRMKALNFWDKHGIRAAADALDVSTRTLYWWRRLLRTGGPEALIPRSKAPLVRRSRHWHPDVL
;
A
#
# COMPACT_ATOMS: atom_id res chain seq x y z
N MET A 1 -17.12 -12.92 6.33
CA MET A 1 -17.70 -11.73 6.96
C MET A 1 -19.04 -11.47 6.29
N LEU A 2 -20.16 -11.75 6.96
CA LEU A 2 -21.52 -11.60 6.41
C LEU A 2 -21.88 -10.10 6.29
N MET A 3 -22.24 -9.66 5.08
CA MET A 3 -22.78 -8.30 4.87
C MET A 3 -24.18 -8.24 5.50
N GLN A 4 -24.29 -7.58 6.65
CA GLN A 4 -25.61 -7.26 7.19
C GLN A 4 -26.17 -6.07 6.41
N HIS A 5 -27.27 -6.29 5.68
CA HIS A 5 -27.96 -5.32 4.81
C HIS A 5 -28.71 -4.21 5.58
N ILE A 6 -28.20 -3.80 6.73
CA ILE A 6 -28.90 -2.89 7.66
C ILE A 6 -28.96 -1.44 7.12
N GLY A 7 -28.13 -1.08 6.12
CA GLY A 7 -28.01 0.30 5.61
C GLY A 7 -28.30 0.52 4.13
N VAL A 8 -28.86 -0.47 3.42
CA VAL A 8 -29.02 -0.48 1.96
C VAL A 8 -29.81 0.71 1.39
N GLY A 9 -30.69 1.32 2.19
CA GLY A 9 -31.48 2.50 1.80
C GLY A 9 -30.73 3.83 1.82
N TYR A 10 -29.51 3.90 2.38
CA TYR A 10 -28.75 5.15 2.44
C TYR A 10 -27.92 5.35 1.16
N PHE A 11 -28.06 6.53 0.55
CA PHE A 11 -27.30 6.89 -0.65
C PHE A 11 -25.79 6.79 -0.37
N GLY A 12 -25.09 5.98 -1.16
CA GLY A 12 -23.65 5.75 -1.00
C GLY A 12 -23.27 4.59 -0.07
N TYR A 13 -24.23 3.89 0.56
CA TYR A 13 -23.96 2.71 1.41
C TYR A 13 -23.13 1.65 0.69
N TYR A 14 -23.48 1.32 -0.56
CA TYR A 14 -22.73 0.36 -1.37
C TYR A 14 -21.29 0.82 -1.66
N ARG A 15 -21.06 2.12 -1.84
CA ARG A 15 -19.70 2.66 -2.03
C ARG A 15 -18.90 2.57 -0.74
N ALA A 16 -19.49 2.98 0.38
CA ALA A 16 -18.83 2.95 1.69
C ALA A 16 -18.48 1.50 2.10
N THR A 17 -19.38 0.55 1.87
CA THR A 17 -19.12 -0.87 2.14
C THR A 17 -18.03 -1.45 1.25
N ALA A 18 -18.03 -1.12 -0.06
CA ALA A 18 -16.94 -1.53 -0.95
C ALA A 18 -15.57 -0.98 -0.52
N TYR A 19 -15.51 0.28 -0.06
CA TYR A 19 -14.29 0.85 0.51
C TYR A 19 -13.86 0.15 1.81
N ALA A 20 -14.81 -0.10 2.72
CA ALA A 20 -14.54 -0.79 3.97
C ALA A 20 -14.03 -2.22 3.74
N MET A 21 -14.59 -2.94 2.76
CA MET A 21 -14.11 -4.26 2.37
C MET A 21 -12.69 -4.21 1.80
N LYS A 22 -12.43 -3.31 0.85
CA LYS A 22 -11.08 -3.12 0.30
C LYS A 22 -10.06 -2.79 1.39
N HIS A 23 -10.43 -1.92 2.33
CA HIS A 23 -9.59 -1.57 3.47
C HIS A 23 -9.37 -2.75 4.44
N SER A 24 -10.40 -3.57 4.68
CA SER A 24 -10.30 -4.78 5.51
C SER A 24 -9.33 -5.80 4.91
N LEU A 25 -9.40 -6.00 3.59
CA LEU A 25 -8.55 -6.92 2.83
C LEU A 25 -7.12 -6.40 2.57
N MET A 26 -6.82 -5.14 2.88
CA MET A 26 -5.47 -4.61 2.71
C MET A 26 -4.48 -5.30 3.66
N PRO A 27 -3.26 -5.60 3.18
CA PRO A 27 -2.21 -6.15 4.04
C PRO A 27 -1.78 -5.12 5.10
N GLU A 28 -1.37 -5.62 6.27
CA GLU A 28 -1.00 -4.77 7.42
C GLU A 28 0.11 -3.76 7.09
N ILE A 29 1.05 -4.14 6.22
CA ILE A 29 2.11 -3.23 5.74
C ILE A 29 1.52 -2.00 5.03
N ALA A 30 0.46 -2.18 4.22
CA ALA A 30 -0.18 -1.07 3.52
C ALA A 30 -0.98 -0.18 4.47
N LYS A 31 -1.62 -0.78 5.49
CA LYS A 31 -2.30 -0.03 6.57
C LYS A 31 -1.31 0.81 7.37
N LEU A 32 -0.13 0.27 7.67
CA LEU A 32 0.95 1.01 8.34
C LEU A 32 1.43 2.20 7.50
N ARG A 33 1.62 2.00 6.18
CA ARG A 33 1.96 3.10 5.25
C ARG A 33 0.89 4.19 5.22
N MET A 34 -0.39 3.81 5.20
CA MET A 34 -1.51 4.77 5.29
C MET A 34 -1.49 5.53 6.63
N LYS A 35 -1.27 4.83 7.75
CA LYS A 35 -1.14 5.45 9.08
C LYS A 35 0.02 6.44 9.13
N ALA A 36 1.15 6.10 8.50
CA ALA A 36 2.31 6.98 8.40
C ALA A 36 2.01 8.27 7.65
N LEU A 37 1.31 8.19 6.51
CA LEU A 37 0.90 9.36 5.74
C LEU A 37 -0.11 10.23 6.52
N ASN A 38 -1.08 9.60 7.20
CA ASN A 38 -2.02 10.33 8.06
C ASN A 38 -1.32 11.01 9.25
N PHE A 39 -0.27 10.38 9.81
CA PHE A 39 0.53 10.96 10.88
C PHE A 39 1.35 12.16 10.37
N TRP A 40 1.95 12.04 9.18
CA TRP A 40 2.62 13.16 8.52
C TRP A 40 1.66 14.33 8.32
N ASP A 41 0.44 14.11 7.83
CA ASP A 41 -0.52 15.20 7.62
C ASP A 41 -0.89 15.93 8.94
N LYS A 42 -0.80 15.27 10.10
CA LYS A 42 -1.08 15.86 11.41
C LYS A 42 0.13 16.51 12.08
N HIS A 43 1.30 15.90 11.99
CA HIS A 43 2.47 16.24 12.82
C HIS A 43 3.70 16.69 12.01
N GLY A 44 3.64 16.63 10.69
CA GLY A 44 4.76 16.97 9.82
C GLY A 44 5.69 15.78 9.52
N ILE A 45 6.57 15.98 8.53
CA ILE A 45 7.33 14.89 7.92
C ILE A 45 8.45 14.34 8.81
N ARG A 46 9.10 15.21 9.59
CA ARG A 46 10.21 14.82 10.48
C ARG A 46 9.70 13.96 11.62
N ALA A 47 8.63 14.41 12.28
CA ALA A 47 7.95 13.64 13.32
C ALA A 47 7.48 12.27 12.78
N ALA A 48 6.96 12.21 11.55
CA ALA A 48 6.55 10.95 10.94
C ALA A 48 7.74 10.02 10.66
N ALA A 49 8.86 10.56 10.19
CA ALA A 49 10.08 9.80 9.97
C ALA A 49 10.63 9.21 11.27
N ASP A 50 10.70 10.03 12.32
CA ASP A 50 11.21 9.63 13.63
C ASP A 50 10.29 8.61 14.32
N ALA A 51 8.97 8.80 14.26
CA ALA A 51 7.99 7.93 14.93
C ALA A 51 7.87 6.53 14.30
N LEU A 52 8.19 6.40 13.01
CA LEU A 52 8.06 5.16 12.26
C LEU A 52 9.42 4.54 11.88
N ASP A 53 10.52 5.21 12.24
CA ASP A 53 11.89 4.84 11.87
C ASP A 53 12.06 4.64 10.36
N VAL A 54 11.52 5.58 9.57
CA VAL A 54 11.53 5.53 8.11
C VAL A 54 12.11 6.83 7.55
N SER A 55 12.93 6.73 6.51
CA SER A 55 13.49 7.92 5.86
C SER A 55 12.42 8.81 5.24
N THR A 56 12.63 10.13 5.30
CA THR A 56 11.75 11.14 4.67
C THR A 56 11.54 10.86 3.17
N ARG A 57 12.57 10.39 2.47
CA ARG A 57 12.50 9.97 1.06
C ARG A 57 11.46 8.88 0.84
N THR A 58 11.35 7.93 1.76
CA THR A 58 10.39 6.83 1.68
C THR A 58 8.96 7.32 1.91
N LEU A 59 8.75 8.27 2.83
CA LEU A 59 7.45 8.93 3.04
C LEU A 59 7.01 9.71 1.80
N TYR A 60 7.91 10.48 1.18
CA TYR A 60 7.62 11.15 -0.10
C TYR A 60 7.26 10.17 -1.21
N TRP A 61 7.98 9.05 -1.29
CA TRP A 61 7.68 8.01 -2.28
C TRP A 61 6.30 7.38 -2.06
N TRP A 62 5.92 7.08 -0.82
CA TRP A 62 4.57 6.59 -0.50
C TRP A 62 3.48 7.62 -0.83
N ARG A 63 3.70 8.90 -0.57
CA ARG A 63 2.73 9.95 -0.94
C ARG A 63 2.58 10.09 -2.45
N ARG A 64 3.68 9.94 -3.20
CA ARG A 64 3.63 9.88 -4.67
C ARG A 64 2.80 8.68 -5.13
N LEU A 65 3.04 7.49 -4.59
CA LEU A 65 2.26 6.29 -4.93
C LEU A 65 0.77 6.47 -4.67
N LEU A 66 0.42 7.01 -3.50
CA LEU A 66 -0.96 7.28 -3.12
C LEU A 66 -1.65 8.23 -4.11
N ARG A 67 -0.95 9.28 -4.56
CA ARG A 67 -1.48 10.22 -5.56
C ARG A 67 -1.68 9.58 -6.94
N THR A 68 -0.83 8.62 -7.32
CA THR A 68 -0.88 8.01 -8.66
C THR A 68 -1.82 6.81 -8.77
N GLY A 69 -1.96 6.02 -7.70
CA GLY A 69 -2.68 4.74 -7.76
C GLY A 69 -3.55 4.45 -6.55
N GLY A 70 -3.81 5.45 -5.70
CA GLY A 70 -4.67 5.31 -4.54
C GLY A 70 -4.12 4.36 -3.47
N PRO A 71 -4.98 3.91 -2.53
CA PRO A 71 -4.56 3.06 -1.41
C PRO A 71 -3.96 1.71 -1.83
N GLU A 72 -4.40 1.16 -2.96
CA GLU A 72 -3.90 -0.10 -3.51
C GLU A 72 -2.42 -0.01 -3.93
N ALA A 73 -1.95 1.18 -4.34
CA ALA A 73 -0.55 1.41 -4.68
C ALA A 73 0.41 1.30 -3.49
N LEU A 74 -0.10 1.41 -2.26
CA LEU A 74 0.71 1.25 -1.04
C LEU A 74 0.95 -0.22 -0.68
N ILE A 75 0.26 -1.16 -1.35
CA ILE A 75 0.51 -2.60 -1.19
C ILE A 75 1.92 -2.93 -1.67
N PRO A 76 2.76 -3.59 -0.85
CA PRO A 76 4.10 -3.96 -1.27
C PRO A 76 4.03 -4.90 -2.47
N ARG A 77 4.73 -4.53 -3.55
CA ARG A 77 4.93 -5.39 -4.71
C ARG A 77 6.19 -6.22 -4.54
N SER A 78 6.30 -7.28 -5.35
CA SER A 78 7.50 -8.10 -5.42
C SER A 78 8.73 -7.23 -5.71
N LYS A 79 9.79 -7.44 -4.93
CA LYS A 79 11.12 -6.86 -5.18
C LYS A 79 11.95 -7.69 -6.15
N ALA A 80 11.41 -8.84 -6.59
CA ALA A 80 12.12 -9.72 -7.52
C ALA A 80 12.27 -9.02 -8.88
N PRO A 81 13.40 -9.20 -9.56
CA PRO A 81 13.56 -8.70 -10.91
C PRO A 81 12.53 -9.37 -11.83
N LEU A 82 12.02 -8.61 -12.81
CA LEU A 82 11.10 -9.14 -13.82
C LEU A 82 11.73 -10.25 -14.66
N VAL A 83 13.02 -10.11 -14.96
CA VAL A 83 13.81 -11.10 -15.69
C VAL A 83 14.85 -11.69 -14.74
N ARG A 84 14.72 -12.98 -14.45
CA ARG A 84 15.74 -13.73 -13.70
C ARG A 84 16.84 -14.14 -14.66
N ARG A 85 18.09 -13.93 -14.26
CA ARG A 85 19.25 -14.40 -15.04
C ARG A 85 19.26 -15.93 -15.05
N SER A 86 19.25 -16.54 -16.22
CA SER A 86 19.58 -17.94 -16.41
C SER A 86 21.09 -18.09 -16.62
N ARG A 87 21.64 -19.19 -16.08
CA ARG A 87 23.04 -19.57 -16.24
C ARG A 87 23.18 -20.24 -17.62
N HIS A 88 23.65 -19.51 -18.63
CA HIS A 88 23.97 -20.06 -19.94
C HIS A 88 25.43 -20.49 -19.95
N TRP A 89 25.70 -21.79 -20.10
CA TRP A 89 27.06 -22.28 -20.37
C TRP A 89 27.32 -22.16 -21.87
N HIS A 90 28.57 -21.88 -22.22
CA HIS A 90 29.00 -22.07 -23.61
C HIS A 90 28.83 -23.56 -23.94
N PRO A 91 28.26 -23.93 -25.11
CA PRO A 91 27.99 -25.32 -25.45
C PRO A 91 29.25 -26.21 -25.38
N ASP A 92 30.42 -25.63 -25.62
CA ASP A 92 31.71 -26.34 -25.59
C ASP A 92 32.24 -26.65 -24.16
N VAL A 93 31.50 -26.28 -23.11
CA VAL A 93 31.88 -26.50 -21.70
C VAL A 93 31.02 -27.60 -21.05
N LEU A 94 30.12 -28.23 -21.81
CA LEU A 94 29.34 -29.42 -21.41
C LEU A 94 29.97 -30.70 -21.93
#